data_AF-A0A7Y4MUS0-F1
#
_entry.id   AF-A0A7Y4MUS0-F1
#
_cell.length_a   1.000
_cell.length_b   1.000
_cell.length_c   1.000
_cell.angle_alpha   90.00
_cell.angle_beta   90.00
_cell.angle_gamma   90.00
#
_symmetry.space_group_name_H-M   'P 1'
#
loop_
_entity.id
_entity.type
_entity.pdbx_description
1 polymer ?
#
loop_
_entity_poly.entity_id
_entity_poly.type
_entity_poly.pdbx_seq_one_letter_code
_entity_poly.pdbx_strand_id
1 'polypeptide(L)'
;SAPAHPAEPEQDTESAAERRQEMTPEEAVTRLDARFFGEGVDQTWSHEATQRAERLRTQLPQGARFLSMECRSSMCRLEMVHANLEAFQHFIRDGLINDATSWDGPFMAALKSPPGRPGEVEAVAYLARPGTDLAP
;
A
#
# COMPACT_ATOMS: atom_id res chain seq x y z
N SER A 1 6.58 -57.51 33.45
CA SER A 1 6.80 -56.11 33.85
C SER A 1 7.63 -55.41 32.80
N ALA A 2 7.16 -54.25 32.30
CA ALA A 2 7.72 -53.43 31.20
C ALA A 2 8.95 -52.59 31.66
N PRO A 3 9.66 -51.78 30.82
CA PRO A 3 9.17 -50.79 29.82
C PRO A 3 9.82 -50.97 28.40
N ALA A 4 9.19 -50.68 27.26
CA ALA A 4 8.67 -49.42 26.69
C ALA A 4 9.74 -48.30 26.57
N HIS A 5 10.38 -48.20 25.39
CA HIS A 5 11.16 -47.04 24.97
C HIS A 5 10.43 -46.25 23.87
N PRO A 6 10.69 -44.93 23.78
CA PRO A 6 9.70 -43.91 23.45
C PRO A 6 9.69 -43.50 21.97
N ALA A 7 8.57 -42.88 21.59
CA ALA A 7 8.29 -42.28 20.29
C ALA A 7 9.33 -41.20 19.89
N GLU A 8 9.75 -41.23 18.62
CA GLU A 8 10.48 -40.16 17.95
C GLU A 8 9.57 -38.92 17.81
N PRO A 9 10.08 -37.69 18.05
CA PRO A 9 9.29 -36.49 17.86
C PRO A 9 9.18 -36.13 16.37
N GLU A 10 8.02 -36.37 15.78
CA GLU A 10 7.58 -35.81 14.50
C GLU A 10 7.28 -34.30 14.64
N GLN A 11 8.31 -33.48 14.77
CA GLN A 11 8.16 -32.04 15.01
C GLN A 11 9.03 -31.24 14.02
N ASP A 12 8.73 -31.29 12.72
CA ASP A 12 9.36 -30.39 11.74
C ASP A 12 8.40 -29.80 10.69
N THR A 13 7.08 -29.97 10.86
CA THR A 13 6.11 -29.46 9.86
C THR A 13 5.28 -28.27 10.34
N GLU A 14 5.30 -27.94 11.63
CA GLU A 14 4.44 -26.89 12.20
C GLU A 14 5.07 -25.47 12.13
N SER A 15 6.39 -25.37 11.89
CA SER A 15 7.12 -24.07 11.93
C SER A 15 7.07 -23.24 10.64
N ALA A 16 6.51 -23.79 9.55
CA ALA A 16 6.38 -23.08 8.27
C ALA A 16 5.01 -22.39 8.09
N ALA A 17 3.97 -22.88 8.78
CA ALA A 17 2.62 -22.31 8.69
C ALA A 17 2.46 -21.04 9.55
N GLU A 18 3.20 -20.94 10.66
CA GLU A 18 3.04 -19.88 11.66
C GLU A 18 3.83 -18.58 11.35
N ARG A 19 4.64 -18.57 10.28
CA ARG A 19 5.42 -17.39 9.85
C ARG A 19 4.75 -16.50 8.82
N ARG A 20 3.52 -16.81 8.40
CA ARG A 20 2.65 -15.81 7.75
C ARG A 20 1.98 -14.99 8.84
N GLN A 21 2.75 -14.15 9.52
CA GLN A 21 2.14 -13.05 10.27
C GLN A 21 1.34 -12.23 9.25
N GLU A 22 0.02 -12.19 9.41
CA GLU A 22 -0.86 -11.31 8.65
C GLU A 22 -0.47 -9.87 8.97
N MET A 23 0.40 -9.30 8.13
CA MET A 23 0.89 -7.94 8.28
C MET A 23 -0.29 -6.98 8.27
N THR A 24 -0.37 -6.16 9.31
CA THR A 24 -1.43 -5.16 9.44
C THR A 24 -1.24 -4.07 8.38
N PRO A 25 -2.32 -3.34 8.02
CA PRO A 25 -2.21 -2.20 7.10
C PRO A 25 -1.22 -1.14 7.58
N GLU A 26 -1.13 -0.93 8.89
CA GLU A 26 -0.21 0.05 9.50
C GLU A 26 1.25 -0.38 9.35
N GLU A 27 1.54 -1.67 9.54
CA GLU A 27 2.88 -2.24 9.31
C GLU A 27 3.26 -2.17 7.83
N ALA A 28 2.31 -2.44 6.92
CA ALA A 28 2.53 -2.32 5.48
C ALA A 28 2.85 -0.87 5.08
N VAL A 29 2.10 0.10 5.59
CA VAL A 29 2.37 1.53 5.38
C VAL A 29 3.76 1.90 5.91
N THR A 30 4.08 1.49 7.15
CA THR A 30 5.37 1.81 7.78
C THR A 30 6.54 1.28 6.96
N ARG A 31 6.42 0.06 6.44
CA ARG A 31 7.49 -0.57 5.67
C ARG A 31 7.66 0.06 4.28
N LEU A 32 6.54 0.39 3.61
CA LEU A 32 6.58 1.09 2.32
C LEU A 32 7.04 2.54 2.46
N ASP A 33 6.70 3.24 3.55
CA ASP A 33 7.27 4.54 3.89
C ASP A 33 8.79 4.44 4.02
N ALA A 34 9.29 3.48 4.81
CA ALA A 34 10.73 3.30 5.00
C ALA A 34 11.46 3.02 3.68
N ARG A 35 10.87 2.20 2.80
CA ARG A 35 11.41 1.95 1.46
C ARG A 35 11.38 3.22 0.61
N PHE A 36 10.23 3.90 0.54
CA PHE A 36 10.04 5.12 -0.24
C PHE A 36 11.03 6.23 0.14
N PHE A 37 11.20 6.50 1.44
CA PHE A 37 12.13 7.53 1.92
C PHE A 37 13.60 7.13 1.77
N GLY A 38 13.90 5.83 1.64
CA GLY A 38 15.23 5.32 1.31
C GLY A 38 15.58 5.42 -0.18
N GLU A 39 14.62 5.74 -1.05
CA GLU A 39 14.86 5.81 -2.48
C GLU A 39 15.59 7.10 -2.91
N GLY A 40 16.42 6.94 -3.94
CA GLY A 40 16.86 8.07 -4.75
C GLY A 40 15.73 8.64 -5.60
N VAL A 41 16.03 9.69 -6.38
CA VAL A 41 15.08 10.26 -7.34
C VAL A 41 15.58 9.96 -8.75
N ASP A 42 14.80 9.20 -9.53
CA ASP A 42 14.95 9.12 -10.98
C ASP A 42 14.16 10.27 -11.58
N GLN A 43 14.84 11.33 -12.04
CA GLN A 43 14.17 12.56 -12.50
C GLN A 43 13.28 12.33 -13.73
N THR A 44 13.70 11.47 -14.64
CA THR A 44 12.93 11.18 -15.86
C THR A 44 11.66 10.42 -15.49
N TRP A 45 11.81 9.35 -14.72
CA TRP A 45 10.67 8.52 -14.34
C TRP A 45 9.71 9.26 -13.40
N SER A 46 10.23 9.91 -12.34
CA SER A 46 9.40 10.63 -11.35
C SER A 46 8.58 11.74 -11.99
N HIS A 47 9.12 12.45 -12.98
CA HIS A 47 8.40 13.50 -13.70
C HIS A 47 7.22 12.92 -14.49
N GLU A 48 7.43 11.88 -15.28
CA GLU A 48 6.34 11.25 -16.01
C GLU A 48 5.32 10.57 -15.08
N ALA A 49 5.80 9.92 -14.01
CA ALA A 49 4.95 9.28 -13.01
C ALA A 49 4.06 10.30 -12.30
N THR A 50 4.60 11.48 -11.96
CA THR A 50 3.83 12.60 -11.39
C THR A 50 2.73 13.03 -12.35
N GLN A 51 3.01 13.18 -13.65
CA GLN A 51 1.99 13.55 -14.64
C GLN A 51 0.88 12.51 -14.79
N ARG A 52 1.20 11.20 -14.66
CA ARG A 52 0.19 10.13 -14.65
C ARG A 52 -0.65 10.18 -13.37
N ALA A 53 0.00 10.27 -12.22
CA ALA A 53 -0.66 10.29 -10.92
C ALA A 53 -1.49 11.58 -10.69
N GLU A 54 -1.13 12.71 -11.30
CA GLU A 54 -1.97 13.91 -11.34
C GLU A 54 -3.35 13.65 -11.99
N ARG A 55 -3.47 12.69 -12.93
CA ARG A 55 -4.78 12.33 -13.51
C ARG A 55 -5.72 11.69 -12.49
N LEU A 56 -5.19 10.95 -11.51
CA LEU A 56 -5.99 10.41 -10.40
C LEU A 56 -6.68 11.52 -9.60
N ARG A 57 -6.10 12.72 -9.55
CA ARG A 57 -6.73 13.88 -8.89
C ARG A 57 -8.05 14.28 -9.53
N THR A 58 -8.17 14.11 -10.84
CA THR A 58 -9.41 14.43 -11.57
C THR A 58 -10.53 13.43 -11.28
N GLN A 59 -10.19 12.27 -10.71
CA GLN A 59 -11.13 11.20 -10.37
C GLN A 59 -11.46 11.14 -8.89
N LEU A 60 -10.99 12.11 -8.11
CA LEU A 60 -11.35 12.16 -6.70
C LEU A 60 -12.87 12.31 -6.53
N PRO A 61 -13.50 11.47 -5.70
CA PRO A 61 -14.89 11.66 -5.36
C PRO A 61 -15.08 12.97 -4.60
N GLN A 62 -16.30 13.53 -4.67
CA GLN A 62 -16.64 14.78 -4.02
C GLN A 62 -16.29 14.72 -2.51
N GLY A 63 -15.57 15.73 -2.04
CA GLY A 63 -15.13 15.80 -0.64
C GLY A 63 -13.79 15.10 -0.35
N ALA A 64 -13.19 14.41 -1.31
CA ALA A 64 -11.81 13.96 -1.20
C ALA A 64 -10.81 15.07 -1.56
N ARG A 65 -9.65 15.05 -0.93
CA ARG A 65 -8.61 16.09 -1.03
C ARG A 65 -7.24 15.45 -1.13
N PHE A 66 -6.49 15.77 -2.17
CA PHE A 66 -5.06 15.46 -2.22
C PHE A 66 -4.29 16.37 -1.26
N LEU A 67 -3.48 15.78 -0.37
CA LEU A 67 -2.61 16.50 0.54
C LEU A 67 -1.22 16.67 -0.07
N SER A 68 -0.63 15.56 -0.53
CA SER A 68 0.70 15.57 -1.13
C SER A 68 0.84 14.43 -2.12
N MET A 69 1.73 14.63 -3.08
CA MET A 69 2.15 13.59 -4.01
C MET A 69 3.64 13.75 -4.27
N GLU A 70 4.36 12.65 -4.14
CA GLU A 70 5.80 12.64 -4.35
C GLU A 70 6.18 11.35 -5.06
N CYS A 71 6.94 11.46 -6.15
CA CYS A 71 7.45 10.32 -6.90
C CYS A 71 8.97 10.24 -6.74
N ARG A 72 9.46 9.04 -6.43
CA ARG A 72 10.89 8.75 -6.20
C ARG A 72 11.48 8.00 -7.40
N SER A 73 12.30 6.99 -7.19
CA SER A 73 12.94 6.22 -8.28
C SER A 73 12.08 5.07 -8.79
N SER A 74 11.24 4.50 -7.93
CA SER A 74 10.51 3.27 -8.23
C SER A 74 9.05 3.28 -7.76
N MET A 75 8.65 4.27 -6.93
CA MET A 75 7.24 4.44 -6.57
C MET A 75 6.86 5.89 -6.30
N CYS A 76 5.57 6.18 -6.39
CA CYS A 76 4.97 7.43 -5.92
C CYS A 76 4.19 7.19 -4.63
N ARG A 77 4.23 8.17 -3.74
CA ARG A 77 3.48 8.21 -2.50
C ARG A 77 2.48 9.35 -2.56
N LEU A 78 1.21 9.02 -2.41
CA LEU A 78 0.08 9.92 -2.53
C LEU A 78 -0.63 9.95 -1.18
N GLU A 79 -0.70 11.12 -0.56
CA GLU A 79 -1.48 11.33 0.66
C GLU A 79 -2.79 12.04 0.32
N MET A 80 -3.87 11.51 0.86
CA MET A 80 -5.22 11.97 0.57
C MET A 80 -6.07 11.98 1.85
N VAL A 81 -7.08 12.82 1.85
CA VAL A 81 -8.18 12.78 2.81
C VAL A 81 -9.45 12.46 2.06
N HIS A 82 -10.26 11.54 2.57
CA HIS A 82 -11.60 11.27 2.06
C HIS A 82 -12.66 11.62 3.10
N ALA A 83 -13.87 11.93 2.63
CA ALA A 83 -14.99 12.30 3.49
C ALA A 83 -15.52 11.17 4.36
N ASN A 84 -15.15 9.91 4.08
CA ASN A 84 -15.43 8.70 4.85
C ASN A 84 -14.74 7.49 4.17
N LEU A 85 -14.88 6.30 4.77
CA LEU A 85 -14.36 5.04 4.23
C LEU A 85 -14.95 4.67 2.87
N GLU A 86 -16.24 4.93 2.64
CA GLU A 86 -16.92 4.60 1.37
C GLU A 86 -16.32 5.42 0.21
N ALA A 87 -16.08 6.71 0.41
CA ALA A 87 -15.43 7.57 -0.56
C ALA A 87 -13.99 7.11 -0.87
N PHE A 88 -13.26 6.60 0.13
CA PHE A 88 -11.94 5.99 -0.11
C PHE A 88 -12.05 4.71 -0.95
N GLN A 89 -12.95 3.80 -0.60
CA GLN A 89 -13.16 2.56 -1.35
C GLN A 89 -13.61 2.81 -2.79
N HIS A 90 -14.42 3.83 -3.02
CA HIS A 90 -14.83 4.26 -4.35
C HIS A 90 -13.63 4.75 -5.17
N PHE A 91 -12.75 5.54 -4.57
CA PHE A 91 -11.51 5.99 -5.22
C PHE A 91 -10.62 4.82 -5.63
N ILE A 92 -10.41 3.83 -4.77
CA ILE A 92 -9.61 2.64 -5.13
C ILE A 92 -10.23 1.89 -6.31
N ARG A 93 -11.55 1.67 -6.26
CA ARG A 93 -12.25 0.93 -7.30
C ARG A 93 -12.22 1.65 -8.63
N ASP A 94 -12.57 2.93 -8.65
CA ASP A 94 -12.77 3.64 -9.91
C ASP A 94 -11.49 4.26 -10.46
N GLY A 95 -10.62 4.76 -9.57
CA GLY A 95 -9.39 5.43 -9.97
C GLY A 95 -8.18 4.51 -10.15
N LEU A 96 -8.09 3.40 -9.40
CA LEU A 96 -6.93 2.50 -9.47
C LEU A 96 -7.25 1.14 -10.10
N ILE A 97 -8.45 0.58 -9.89
CA ILE A 97 -8.82 -0.73 -10.43
C ILE A 97 -9.48 -0.62 -11.81
N ASN A 98 -10.50 0.24 -11.95
CA ASN A 98 -11.29 0.32 -13.18
C ASN A 98 -10.64 1.22 -14.24
N ASP A 99 -9.78 2.15 -13.85
CA ASP A 99 -9.07 3.04 -14.77
C ASP A 99 -7.57 2.73 -14.88
N ALA A 100 -7.27 1.71 -15.70
CA ALA A 100 -5.90 1.36 -16.05
C ALA A 100 -5.16 2.46 -16.84
N THR A 101 -5.84 3.53 -17.30
CA THR A 101 -5.17 4.67 -17.97
C THR A 101 -4.56 5.66 -16.97
N SER A 102 -5.03 5.63 -15.73
CA SER A 102 -4.53 6.47 -14.65
C SER A 102 -3.26 5.89 -14.02
N TRP A 103 -3.21 4.57 -13.78
CA TRP A 103 -1.99 3.89 -13.33
C TRP A 103 -1.92 2.45 -13.85
N ASP A 104 -0.77 2.09 -14.41
CA ASP A 104 -0.51 0.78 -15.05
C ASP A 104 0.41 -0.13 -14.23
N GLY A 105 0.93 0.36 -13.11
CA GLY A 105 1.79 -0.40 -12.20
C GLY A 105 1.06 -0.98 -11.00
N PRO A 106 1.74 -1.82 -10.19
CA PRO A 106 1.21 -2.29 -8.91
C PRO A 106 0.91 -1.10 -7.98
N PHE A 107 -0.12 -1.24 -7.15
CA PHE A 107 -0.45 -0.25 -6.15
C PHE A 107 -0.84 -0.88 -4.83
N MET A 108 -0.67 -0.12 -3.75
CA MET A 108 -1.16 -0.42 -2.41
C MET A 108 -1.81 0.85 -1.88
N ALA A 109 -2.98 0.72 -1.27
CA ALA A 109 -3.58 1.83 -0.56
C ALA A 109 -4.09 1.39 0.80
N ALA A 110 -3.89 2.25 1.80
CA ALA A 110 -4.25 1.98 3.18
C ALA A 110 -4.71 3.27 3.87
N LEU A 111 -5.54 3.10 4.90
CA LEU A 111 -5.85 4.19 5.83
C LEU A 111 -4.63 4.47 6.71
N LYS A 112 -4.37 5.73 7.00
CA LYS A 112 -3.35 6.16 7.96
C LYS A 112 -3.96 6.20 9.36
N SER A 113 -3.13 5.87 10.35
CA SER A 113 -3.42 6.07 11.77
C SER A 113 -2.54 7.18 12.34
N PRO A 114 -3.07 8.05 13.22
CA PRO A 114 -4.46 8.12 13.67
C PRO A 114 -5.42 8.60 12.57
N PRO A 115 -6.74 8.33 12.69
CA PRO A 115 -7.73 8.89 11.79
C PRO A 115 -7.63 10.41 11.79
N GLY A 116 -7.95 11.02 10.64
CA GLY A 116 -7.97 12.47 10.48
C GLY A 116 -9.04 13.15 11.34
N ARG A 117 -9.59 14.26 10.86
CA ARG A 117 -10.69 14.94 11.57
C ARG A 117 -11.89 13.99 11.75
N PRO A 118 -12.72 14.17 12.80
CA PRO A 118 -13.92 13.35 12.98
C PRO A 118 -14.78 13.35 11.71
N GLY A 119 -15.02 12.15 11.17
CA GLY A 119 -15.76 11.95 9.92
C GLY A 119 -14.88 11.85 8.67
N GLU A 120 -13.65 12.37 8.68
CA GLU A 120 -12.70 12.23 7.57
C GLU A 120 -11.78 11.01 7.79
N VAL A 121 -11.30 10.43 6.70
CA VAL A 121 -10.28 9.36 6.74
C VAL A 121 -9.05 9.81 5.95
N GLU A 122 -7.90 9.74 6.59
CA GLU A 122 -6.61 9.92 5.92
C GLU A 122 -6.18 8.60 5.30
N ALA A 123 -5.72 8.67 4.06
CA ALA A 123 -5.25 7.51 3.32
C ALA A 123 -3.93 7.83 2.62
N VAL A 124 -3.14 6.78 2.44
CA VAL A 124 -1.94 6.80 1.62
C VAL A 124 -2.09 5.76 0.51
N ALA A 125 -1.69 6.13 -0.69
CA ALA A 125 -1.52 5.22 -1.80
C ALA A 125 -0.06 5.22 -2.27
N TYR A 126 0.48 4.02 -2.46
CA TYR A 126 1.77 3.77 -3.06
C TYR A 126 1.54 3.23 -4.46
N LEU A 127 2.12 3.90 -5.44
CA LEU A 127 1.99 3.57 -6.84
C LEU A 127 3.36 3.16 -7.37
N ALA A 128 3.60 1.86 -7.52
CA ALA A 128 4.89 1.35 -8.00
C ALA A 128 5.01 1.53 -9.52
N ARG A 129 6.24 1.78 -9.95
CA ARG A 129 6.65 1.72 -11.36
C ARG A 129 6.28 0.35 -11.94
N PRO A 130 5.77 0.29 -13.18
CA PRO A 130 5.54 -0.99 -13.84
C PRO A 130 6.77 -1.91 -13.77
N GLY A 131 6.55 -3.17 -13.40
CA GLY A 131 7.61 -4.16 -13.18
C GLY A 131 8.33 -4.08 -11.83
N THR A 132 7.97 -3.13 -10.95
CA THR A 132 8.49 -3.06 -9.58
C THR A 132 7.58 -3.81 -8.63
N ASP A 133 8.15 -4.69 -7.82
CA ASP A 133 7.41 -5.37 -6.77
C ASP A 133 7.07 -4.38 -5.63
N LEU A 134 5.81 -4.39 -5.22
CA LEU A 134 5.27 -3.54 -4.16
C LEU A 134 4.92 -4.38 -2.91
N ALA A 135 5.55 -5.54 -2.72
CA ALA A 135 5.45 -6.25 -1.45
C ALA A 135 5.92 -5.29 -0.35
N PRO A 136 5.10 -5.09 0.70
CA PRO A 136 5.54 -4.35 1.86
C PRO A 136 6.69 -5.14 2.49
#